data_AF-A0A8C6ZRF3-F1
#
_entry.id   AF-A0A8C6ZRF3-F1
#
_cell.length_a   1.000
_cell.length_b   1.000
_cell.length_c   1.000
_cell.angle_alpha   90.00
_cell.angle_beta   90.00
_cell.angle_gamma   90.00
#
_symmetry.space_group_name_H-M   'P 1'
#
loop_
_entity.id
_entity.type
_entity.pdbx_description
1 polymer ?
#
loop_
_entity_poly.entity_id
_entity_poly.type
_entity_poly.pdbx_seq_one_letter_code
_entity_poly.pdbx_strand_id
1 'polypeptide(L)'
;MYLVLGRAAPFLGLPARTNTRSLFSTGTSCSGTDGGCSSSPCENGGSCRDLAGGYQCACPTEPLAYTGTNCELLYDACASHPCPAHRICRGTLGLLEYECVCRPGFAGTDCNTESSVCSSRPCLNNGTCVEGPGDYSCICQPGFSGALCRDNIDECASSPCQNGAICRDRVNEYSCFCVPGFQGYNCEIDINECASRPCKNNGTCLNEMDHYLCQCVPGYTGVNCDAEIDECESEPCQNGALCSDHVGFYSCACAAGYQGVQCEEDIDECASQPCEHNGTCHDLINGYRCDCSDTGFEGDHCEVDILECASGPCLNSATCVEGIKNYNCACWPGYTGQRCEEDVDECAAGPCHNGGLCFERSNQAYYGARPDFPSEFSYSQAAGFLCWCQPGFAGELHIKCPICLHLMKTVQLEVAICA
;
A
#
# COMPACT_ATOMS: atom_id res chain seq x y z
N MET A 1 67.03 -3.54 20.94
CA MET A 1 67.82 -4.70 21.39
C MET A 1 68.29 -5.43 20.13
N TYR A 2 69.60 -5.32 19.85
CA TYR A 2 70.43 -6.05 18.88
C TYR A 2 70.06 -6.09 17.37
N LEU A 3 70.73 -5.21 16.62
CA LEU A 3 71.22 -5.50 15.27
C LEU A 3 72.18 -6.69 15.35
N VAL A 4 71.90 -7.77 14.61
CA VAL A 4 72.85 -8.88 14.40
C VAL A 4 73.28 -8.85 12.93
N LEU A 5 74.49 -8.34 12.73
CA LEU A 5 75.27 -8.46 11.51
C LEU A 5 75.58 -9.93 11.26
N GLY A 6 74.89 -10.53 10.27
CA GLY A 6 75.18 -11.87 9.78
C GLY A 6 76.52 -11.89 9.06
N ARG A 7 77.55 -12.38 9.75
CA ARG A 7 78.90 -12.63 9.22
C ARG A 7 78.81 -13.56 8.00
N ALA A 8 79.25 -13.08 6.84
CA ALA A 8 79.60 -13.94 5.72
C ALA A 8 80.69 -14.91 6.17
N ALA A 9 80.39 -16.20 6.15
CA ALA A 9 81.38 -17.25 6.40
C ALA A 9 82.46 -17.18 5.30
N PRO A 10 83.75 -17.33 5.65
CA PRO A 10 84.80 -17.29 4.65
C PRO A 10 84.66 -18.53 3.76
N PHE A 11 84.46 -18.33 2.46
CA PHE A 11 84.71 -19.37 1.49
C PHE A 11 86.18 -19.76 1.63
N LEU A 12 86.42 -20.94 2.21
CA LEU A 12 87.72 -21.60 2.20
C LEU A 12 88.00 -22.00 0.75
N GLY A 13 88.53 -21.04 -0.01
CA GLY A 13 89.22 -21.33 -1.26
C GLY A 13 90.30 -22.35 -0.96
N LEU A 14 90.21 -23.52 -1.60
CA LEU A 14 91.35 -24.44 -1.67
C LEU A 14 92.57 -23.64 -2.15
N PRO A 15 93.74 -23.83 -1.53
CA PRO A 15 94.87 -22.96 -1.77
C PRO A 15 95.22 -23.02 -3.25
N ALA A 16 95.17 -21.87 -3.92
CA ALA A 16 95.90 -21.69 -5.17
C ALA A 16 97.33 -22.10 -4.87
N ARG A 17 97.75 -23.27 -5.37
CA ARG A 17 99.16 -23.67 -5.36
C ARG A 17 99.87 -22.71 -6.31
N THR A 18 100.27 -21.55 -5.80
CA THR A 18 101.28 -20.69 -6.41
C THR A 18 102.63 -21.37 -6.25
N ASN A 19 102.78 -22.51 -6.92
CA ASN A 19 104.07 -23.14 -7.09
C ASN A 19 104.74 -22.34 -8.19
N THR A 20 105.58 -21.36 -7.83
CA THR A 20 106.52 -20.67 -8.73
C THR A 20 107.63 -21.64 -9.15
N ARG A 21 107.23 -22.83 -9.62
CA ARG A 21 108.08 -23.79 -10.29
C ARG A 21 108.04 -23.41 -11.76
N SER A 22 109.18 -22.97 -12.27
CA SER A 22 109.40 -22.86 -13.71
C SER A 22 109.00 -24.19 -14.36
N LEU A 23 108.24 -24.12 -15.46
CA LEU A 23 107.90 -25.29 -16.24
C LEU A 23 109.13 -25.65 -17.07
N PHE A 24 109.71 -26.82 -16.80
CA PHE A 24 110.92 -27.27 -17.48
C PHE A 24 110.57 -28.36 -18.49
N SER A 25 110.95 -28.15 -19.73
CA SER A 25 110.84 -29.13 -20.79
C SER A 25 112.20 -29.37 -21.43
N THR A 26 112.51 -30.62 -21.76
CA THR A 26 113.80 -31.01 -22.35
C THR A 26 113.62 -31.43 -23.79
N GLY A 27 114.44 -30.88 -24.68
CA GLY A 27 114.48 -31.22 -26.10
C GLY A 27 115.85 -31.79 -26.50
N THR A 28 115.87 -32.65 -27.50
CA THR A 28 117.11 -33.20 -28.09
C THR A 28 117.22 -32.75 -29.55
N SER A 29 118.38 -32.20 -29.93
CA SER A 29 118.67 -31.85 -31.33
C SER A 29 119.48 -32.97 -32.00
N CYS A 30 118.95 -33.53 -33.09
CA CYS A 30 119.54 -34.64 -33.83
C CYS A 30 120.41 -34.19 -35.03
N SER A 31 121.15 -33.07 -34.92
CA SER A 31 122.12 -32.68 -35.95
C SER A 31 123.42 -32.15 -35.37
N GLY A 32 124.52 -32.75 -35.81
CA GLY A 32 125.87 -32.51 -35.34
C GLY A 32 126.30 -31.04 -35.42
N THR A 33 126.98 -30.61 -34.37
CA THR A 33 127.70 -29.33 -34.16
C THR A 33 126.91 -28.05 -33.84
N ASP A 34 125.60 -28.08 -33.61
CA ASP A 34 124.91 -26.89 -33.02
C ASP A 34 123.61 -27.23 -32.24
N GLY A 35 123.63 -28.29 -31.45
CA GLY A 35 122.46 -28.84 -30.75
C GLY A 35 122.17 -28.28 -29.35
N GLY A 36 122.70 -27.10 -29.03
CA GLY A 36 122.59 -26.46 -27.72
C GLY A 36 121.87 -25.11 -27.77
N CYS A 37 121.97 -24.35 -26.68
CA CYS A 37 121.40 -23.01 -26.53
C CYS A 37 121.97 -21.97 -27.49
N SER A 38 123.05 -22.28 -28.23
CA SER A 38 123.59 -21.47 -29.33
C SER A 38 122.55 -21.19 -30.42
N SER A 39 121.64 -22.13 -30.67
CA SER A 39 120.55 -22.01 -31.65
C SER A 39 119.33 -21.21 -31.15
N SER A 40 119.36 -20.69 -29.91
CA SER A 40 118.23 -20.03 -29.24
C SER A 40 116.88 -20.78 -29.36
N PRO A 41 116.83 -22.07 -28.97
CA PRO A 41 115.65 -22.91 -29.22
C PRO A 41 114.45 -22.61 -28.30
N CYS A 42 114.63 -21.86 -27.22
CA CYS A 42 113.55 -21.53 -26.29
C CYS A 42 112.83 -20.25 -26.71
N GLU A 43 111.57 -20.38 -27.08
CA GLU A 43 110.67 -19.32 -27.53
C GLU A 43 110.00 -18.60 -26.34
N ASN A 44 109.25 -17.53 -26.63
CA ASN A 44 108.37 -16.81 -25.69
C ASN A 44 109.03 -16.38 -24.37
N GLY A 45 110.34 -16.09 -24.37
CA GLY A 45 111.08 -15.65 -23.18
C GLY A 45 111.58 -16.80 -22.30
N GLY A 46 111.56 -18.04 -22.78
CA GLY A 46 112.14 -19.20 -22.11
C GLY A 46 113.66 -19.10 -21.93
N SER A 47 114.16 -19.46 -20.76
CA SER A 47 115.60 -19.50 -20.48
C SER A 47 116.19 -20.84 -20.87
N CYS A 48 117.21 -20.84 -21.73
CA CYS A 48 117.84 -22.05 -22.22
C CYS A 48 119.02 -22.50 -21.34
N ARG A 49 119.14 -23.81 -21.13
CA ARG A 49 120.30 -24.45 -20.50
C ARG A 49 120.80 -25.64 -21.32
N ASP A 50 122.10 -25.67 -21.59
CA ASP A 50 122.75 -26.81 -22.26
C ASP A 50 122.81 -28.05 -21.35
N LEU A 51 122.49 -29.22 -21.92
CA LEU A 51 122.61 -30.52 -21.29
C LEU A 51 123.51 -31.43 -22.14
N ALA A 52 124.11 -32.45 -21.51
CA ALA A 52 124.91 -33.44 -22.23
C ALA A 52 123.99 -34.23 -23.18
N GLY A 53 123.96 -33.84 -24.47
CA GLY A 53 123.11 -34.44 -25.50
C GLY A 53 121.86 -33.63 -25.90
N GLY A 54 121.71 -32.38 -25.45
CA GLY A 54 120.58 -31.53 -25.86
C GLY A 54 120.47 -30.22 -25.08
N TYR A 55 119.27 -29.67 -24.99
CA TYR A 55 118.98 -28.44 -24.25
C TYR A 55 117.73 -28.60 -23.38
N GLN A 56 117.60 -27.73 -22.39
CA GLN A 56 116.42 -27.62 -21.54
C GLN A 56 115.93 -26.18 -21.57
N CYS A 57 114.64 -26.01 -21.86
CA CYS A 57 113.97 -24.73 -21.77
C CYS A 57 113.25 -24.62 -20.43
N ALA A 58 113.52 -23.53 -19.71
CA ALA A 58 112.74 -23.10 -18.56
C ALA A 58 111.74 -22.05 -19.03
N CYS A 59 110.47 -22.46 -19.15
CA CYS A 59 109.42 -21.61 -19.69
C CYS A 59 108.93 -20.60 -18.65
N PRO A 60 108.65 -19.35 -19.07
CA PRO A 60 108.15 -18.34 -18.15
C PRO A 60 106.75 -18.72 -17.67
N THR A 61 106.46 -18.30 -16.45
CA THR A 61 105.17 -18.53 -15.78
C THR A 61 104.39 -17.24 -15.54
N GLU A 62 105.00 -16.08 -15.83
CA GLU A 62 104.44 -14.74 -15.63
C GLU A 62 104.95 -13.81 -16.75
N PRO A 63 104.10 -12.94 -17.34
CA PRO A 63 102.68 -12.75 -17.05
C PRO A 63 101.77 -13.83 -17.65
N LEU A 64 102.29 -14.66 -18.55
CA LEU A 64 101.62 -15.85 -19.09
C LEU A 64 102.54 -17.05 -18.93
N ALA A 65 101.95 -18.19 -18.63
CA ALA A 65 102.62 -19.47 -18.53
C ALA A 65 102.67 -20.17 -19.88
N TYR A 66 103.88 -20.60 -20.25
CA TYR A 66 104.14 -21.38 -21.46
C TYR A 66 104.65 -22.78 -21.12
N THR A 67 104.43 -23.73 -22.04
CA THR A 67 104.83 -25.13 -21.95
C THR A 67 105.21 -25.64 -23.35
N GLY A 68 105.56 -26.92 -23.46
CA GLY A 68 106.14 -27.49 -24.68
C GLY A 68 107.67 -27.52 -24.62
N THR A 69 108.29 -28.24 -25.54
CA THR A 69 109.74 -28.49 -25.55
C THR A 69 110.57 -27.21 -25.69
N ASN A 70 110.02 -26.24 -26.39
CA ASN A 70 110.62 -24.96 -26.74
C ASN A 70 109.86 -23.78 -26.13
N CYS A 71 108.93 -24.01 -25.20
CA CYS A 71 108.02 -22.98 -24.65
C CYS A 71 107.07 -22.36 -25.70
N GLU A 72 106.69 -23.15 -26.70
CA GLU A 72 105.90 -22.75 -27.87
C GLU A 72 104.38 -22.77 -27.64
N LEU A 73 103.91 -23.46 -26.59
CA LEU A 73 102.48 -23.59 -26.27
C LEU A 73 102.11 -22.78 -25.04
N LEU A 74 100.91 -22.17 -25.02
CA LEU A 74 100.34 -21.65 -23.77
C LEU A 74 100.01 -22.81 -22.84
N TYR A 75 100.29 -22.64 -21.55
CA TYR A 75 99.98 -23.64 -20.55
C TYR A 75 98.47 -23.84 -20.42
N ASP A 76 98.00 -25.05 -20.66
CA ASP A 76 96.64 -25.47 -20.35
C ASP A 76 96.64 -26.24 -19.02
N ALA A 77 96.24 -25.54 -17.96
CA ALA A 77 96.10 -26.11 -16.64
C ALA A 77 95.10 -27.26 -16.60
N CYS A 78 94.04 -27.23 -17.43
CA CYS A 78 93.00 -28.25 -17.47
C CYS A 78 93.41 -29.51 -18.23
N ALA A 79 94.29 -29.40 -19.23
CA ALA A 79 94.89 -30.56 -19.89
C ALA A 79 95.88 -31.30 -18.97
N SER A 80 96.60 -30.56 -18.13
CA SER A 80 97.63 -31.11 -17.24
C SER A 80 97.07 -31.62 -15.91
N HIS A 81 95.92 -31.08 -15.48
CA HIS A 81 95.25 -31.44 -14.24
C HIS A 81 93.78 -31.82 -14.50
N PRO A 82 93.51 -33.06 -14.93
CA PRO A 82 92.16 -33.53 -15.16
C PRO A 82 91.37 -33.58 -13.85
N CYS A 83 90.16 -33.02 -13.86
CA CYS A 83 89.29 -33.05 -12.69
C CYS A 83 88.73 -34.47 -12.42
N PRO A 84 88.45 -34.81 -11.14
CA PRO A 84 87.76 -36.05 -10.75
C PRO A 84 86.37 -36.22 -11.41
N ALA A 85 85.80 -37.42 -11.31
CA ALA A 85 84.47 -37.75 -11.85
C ALA A 85 83.40 -36.73 -11.41
N HIS A 86 82.45 -36.45 -12.32
CA HIS A 86 81.36 -35.48 -12.15
C HIS A 86 81.77 -34.01 -11.94
N ARG A 87 83.06 -33.68 -12.11
CA ARG A 87 83.55 -32.30 -12.19
C ARG A 87 83.94 -31.92 -13.63
N ILE A 88 83.98 -30.62 -13.88
CA ILE A 88 84.47 -30.02 -15.11
C ILE A 88 85.56 -29.00 -14.75
N CYS A 89 86.66 -29.02 -15.49
CA CYS A 89 87.74 -28.07 -15.29
C CYS A 89 87.39 -26.74 -15.95
N ARG A 90 87.60 -25.65 -15.21
CA ARG A 90 87.50 -24.28 -15.70
C ARG A 90 88.85 -23.60 -15.43
N GLY A 91 89.53 -23.26 -16.50
CA GLY A 91 90.82 -22.58 -16.47
C GLY A 91 90.96 -21.68 -17.69
N THR A 92 91.86 -20.71 -17.60
CA THR A 92 92.17 -19.80 -18.70
C THR A 92 93.52 -20.19 -19.30
N LEU A 93 93.59 -20.38 -20.62
CA LEU A 93 94.84 -20.73 -21.30
C LEU A 93 95.92 -19.68 -21.00
N GLY A 94 97.12 -20.14 -20.63
CA GLY A 94 98.24 -19.29 -20.27
C GLY A 94 98.26 -18.82 -18.82
N LEU A 95 97.30 -19.21 -17.98
CA LEU A 95 97.36 -19.00 -16.53
C LEU A 95 97.57 -20.32 -15.80
N LEU A 96 98.26 -20.27 -14.66
CA LEU A 96 98.50 -21.44 -13.82
C LEU A 96 97.28 -21.81 -12.97
N GLU A 97 96.29 -20.93 -12.86
CA GLU A 97 95.08 -21.15 -12.08
C GLU A 97 94.04 -22.00 -12.83
N TYR A 98 93.41 -22.91 -12.10
CA TYR A 98 92.29 -23.71 -12.56
C TYR A 98 91.37 -24.03 -11.38
N GLU A 99 90.09 -24.22 -11.67
CA GLU A 99 89.11 -24.70 -10.71
C GLU A 99 88.34 -25.91 -11.26
N CYS A 100 88.05 -26.88 -10.40
CA CYS A 100 87.19 -28.02 -10.73
C CYS A 100 85.79 -27.80 -10.13
N VAL A 101 84.83 -27.42 -10.96
CA VAL A 101 83.44 -27.19 -10.55
C VAL A 101 82.57 -28.41 -10.86
N CYS A 102 81.48 -28.63 -10.13
CA CYS A 102 80.58 -29.75 -10.40
C CYS A 102 79.94 -29.60 -11.79
N ARG A 103 79.70 -30.71 -12.48
CA ARG A 103 78.87 -30.73 -13.69
C ARG A 103 77.43 -30.31 -13.34
N PRO A 104 76.69 -29.69 -14.28
CA PRO A 104 75.26 -29.43 -14.09
C PRO A 104 74.53 -30.71 -13.66
N GLY A 105 73.71 -30.62 -12.60
CA GLY A 105 72.99 -31.75 -12.01
C GLY A 105 73.68 -32.43 -10.81
N PHE A 106 74.91 -32.02 -10.44
CA PHE A 106 75.64 -32.55 -9.28
C PHE A 106 75.96 -31.43 -8.27
N ALA A 107 75.82 -31.74 -6.98
CA ALA A 107 76.08 -30.81 -5.88
C ALA A 107 76.88 -31.47 -4.74
N GLY A 108 77.16 -30.69 -3.69
CA GLY A 108 77.96 -31.12 -2.53
C GLY A 108 79.46 -30.90 -2.70
N THR A 109 80.22 -30.98 -1.61
CA THR A 109 81.68 -30.74 -1.60
C THR A 109 82.45 -31.68 -2.50
N ASP A 110 81.92 -32.89 -2.73
CA ASP A 110 82.50 -33.93 -3.57
C ASP A 110 81.78 -34.13 -4.91
N CYS A 111 80.76 -33.34 -5.23
CA CYS A 111 79.92 -33.50 -6.43
C CYS A 111 79.28 -34.91 -6.57
N ASN A 112 79.04 -35.58 -5.43
CA ASN A 112 78.52 -36.97 -5.37
C ASN A 112 77.01 -37.02 -5.08
N THR A 113 76.36 -35.89 -4.82
CA THR A 113 74.90 -35.85 -4.66
C THR A 113 74.28 -35.38 -5.97
N GLU A 114 73.34 -36.16 -6.50
CA GLU A 114 72.45 -35.69 -7.55
C GLU A 114 71.66 -34.50 -7.01
N SER A 115 71.86 -33.34 -7.62
CA SER A 115 71.21 -32.10 -7.23
C SER A 115 69.82 -32.07 -7.81
N SER A 116 68.89 -32.79 -7.19
CA SER A 116 67.47 -32.70 -7.53
C SER A 116 66.97 -31.28 -7.24
N VAL A 117 66.44 -30.60 -8.26
CA VAL A 117 65.85 -29.26 -8.10
C VAL A 117 64.69 -29.28 -7.10
N CYS A 118 63.97 -30.41 -7.01
CA CYS A 118 62.89 -30.63 -6.06
C CYS A 118 63.34 -30.66 -4.58
N SER A 119 64.62 -30.89 -4.28
CA SER A 119 65.15 -30.85 -2.90
C SER A 119 65.03 -29.46 -2.26
N SER A 120 64.96 -28.40 -3.09
CA SER A 120 64.75 -27.02 -2.64
C SER A 120 63.29 -26.69 -2.30
N ARG A 121 62.36 -27.65 -2.49
CA ARG A 121 60.91 -27.49 -2.33
C ARG A 121 60.36 -26.25 -3.08
N PRO A 122 60.58 -26.16 -4.40
CA PRO A 122 60.22 -24.97 -5.18
C PRO A 122 58.70 -24.78 -5.33
N CYS A 123 57.91 -25.85 -5.22
CA CYS A 123 56.46 -25.80 -5.32
C CYS A 123 55.83 -25.28 -4.03
N LEU A 124 55.02 -24.22 -4.14
CA LEU A 124 54.29 -23.62 -3.02
C LEU A 124 52.94 -24.31 -2.78
N ASN A 125 52.25 -23.93 -1.70
CA ASN A 125 50.91 -24.41 -1.34
C ASN A 125 50.77 -25.95 -1.35
N ASN A 126 51.82 -26.63 -0.86
CA ASN A 126 51.89 -28.09 -0.80
C ASN A 126 51.77 -28.79 -2.17
N GLY A 127 52.15 -28.10 -3.25
CA GLY A 127 52.29 -28.67 -4.59
C GLY A 127 53.35 -29.77 -4.63
N THR A 128 53.12 -30.79 -5.45
CA THR A 128 54.04 -31.93 -5.61
C THR A 128 55.06 -31.60 -6.70
N CYS A 129 56.35 -31.62 -6.34
CA CYS A 129 57.42 -31.42 -7.30
C CYS A 129 57.72 -32.73 -8.04
N VAL A 130 57.76 -32.68 -9.37
CA VAL A 130 58.13 -33.79 -10.24
C VAL A 130 59.29 -33.39 -11.13
N GLU A 131 60.30 -34.23 -11.22
CA GLU A 131 61.42 -34.00 -12.13
C GLU A 131 61.00 -34.26 -13.57
N GLY A 132 61.42 -33.39 -14.50
CA GLY A 132 61.09 -33.49 -15.92
C GLY A 132 62.33 -33.35 -16.81
N PRO A 133 62.24 -33.67 -18.11
CA PRO A 133 63.38 -33.55 -19.03
C PRO A 133 63.83 -32.09 -19.16
N GLY A 134 64.88 -31.71 -18.42
CA GLY A 134 65.52 -30.39 -18.47
C GLY A 134 65.36 -29.50 -17.23
N ASP A 135 64.43 -29.79 -16.31
CA ASP A 135 64.24 -29.04 -15.05
C ASP A 135 63.28 -29.79 -14.07
N TYR A 136 62.22 -29.12 -13.57
CA TYR A 136 61.15 -29.67 -12.74
C TYR A 136 59.79 -29.09 -13.15
N SER A 137 58.70 -29.71 -12.68
CA SER A 137 57.34 -29.20 -12.78
C SER A 137 56.61 -29.35 -11.45
N CYS A 138 55.66 -28.48 -11.17
CA CYS A 138 54.83 -28.54 -9.97
C CYS A 138 53.42 -29.01 -10.33
N ILE A 139 52.98 -30.10 -9.72
CA ILE A 139 51.58 -30.53 -9.74
C ILE A 139 50.89 -29.83 -8.58
N CYS A 140 50.02 -28.87 -8.91
CA CYS A 140 49.33 -28.08 -7.91
C CYS A 140 48.21 -28.86 -7.22
N GLN A 141 48.02 -28.59 -5.94
CA GLN A 141 46.83 -29.04 -5.23
C GLN A 141 45.59 -28.34 -5.83
N PRO A 142 44.40 -28.96 -5.73
CA PRO A 142 43.15 -28.30 -6.12
C PRO A 142 43.02 -26.92 -5.47
N GLY A 143 42.52 -25.93 -6.21
CA GLY A 143 42.44 -24.52 -5.78
C GLY A 143 43.66 -23.66 -6.09
N PHE A 144 44.78 -24.24 -6.57
CA PHE A 144 45.98 -23.47 -6.92
C PHE A 144 46.39 -23.67 -8.37
N SER A 145 47.02 -22.64 -8.94
CA SER A 145 47.49 -22.60 -10.32
C SER A 145 48.85 -21.91 -10.46
N GLY A 146 49.34 -21.86 -11.70
CA GLY A 146 50.65 -21.29 -12.05
C GLY A 146 51.80 -22.30 -11.92
N ALA A 147 52.95 -21.96 -12.51
CA ALA A 147 54.09 -22.87 -12.62
C ALA A 147 54.67 -23.31 -11.26
N LEU A 148 54.48 -22.51 -10.21
CA LEU A 148 54.95 -22.79 -8.85
C LEU A 148 53.80 -23.02 -7.85
N CYS A 149 52.57 -23.16 -8.34
CA CYS A 149 51.36 -23.32 -7.51
C CYS A 149 51.12 -22.18 -6.53
N ARG A 150 51.53 -20.96 -6.91
CA ARG A 150 51.47 -19.77 -6.05
C ARG A 150 50.10 -19.07 -6.12
N ASP A 151 49.44 -19.18 -7.27
CA ASP A 151 48.27 -18.37 -7.60
C ASP A 151 47.02 -19.11 -7.09
N ASN A 152 46.25 -18.51 -6.19
CA ASN A 152 44.93 -19.05 -5.85
C ASN A 152 44.04 -18.96 -7.10
N ILE A 153 43.28 -20.01 -7.38
CA ILE A 153 42.20 -19.94 -8.36
C ILE A 153 41.12 -19.04 -7.75
N ASP A 154 40.54 -18.15 -8.55
CA ASP A 154 39.40 -17.34 -8.12
C ASP A 154 38.12 -18.08 -8.49
N GLU A 155 37.55 -18.83 -7.55
CA GLU A 155 36.30 -19.57 -7.77
C GLU A 155 35.11 -18.62 -8.01
N CYS A 156 35.20 -17.36 -7.57
CA CYS A 156 34.18 -16.33 -7.79
C CYS A 156 34.19 -15.76 -9.22
N ALA A 157 35.25 -15.97 -10.01
CA ALA A 157 35.32 -15.50 -11.39
C ALA A 157 34.21 -16.05 -12.30
N SER A 158 33.59 -17.17 -11.91
CA SER A 158 32.45 -17.78 -12.59
C SER A 158 31.08 -17.19 -12.18
N SER A 159 31.05 -16.25 -11.23
CA SER A 159 29.85 -15.67 -10.63
C SER A 159 28.84 -16.73 -10.15
N PRO A 160 29.24 -17.66 -9.26
CA PRO A 160 28.38 -18.78 -8.84
C PRO A 160 27.21 -18.35 -7.95
N CYS A 161 27.33 -17.23 -7.24
CA CYS A 161 26.30 -16.71 -6.34
C CYS A 161 25.17 -16.02 -7.13
N GLN A 162 23.92 -16.40 -6.85
CA GLN A 162 22.73 -15.89 -7.52
C GLN A 162 22.08 -14.75 -6.74
N ASN A 163 21.04 -14.13 -7.33
CA ASN A 163 20.16 -13.16 -6.66
C ASN A 163 20.89 -11.97 -5.99
N GLY A 164 21.98 -11.50 -6.59
CA GLY A 164 22.76 -10.37 -6.09
C GLY A 164 23.61 -10.66 -4.86
N ALA A 165 23.79 -11.93 -4.49
CA ALA A 165 24.63 -12.35 -3.38
C ALA A 165 26.12 -12.04 -3.61
N ILE A 166 26.85 -11.81 -2.52
CA ILE A 166 28.27 -11.46 -2.55
C ILE A 166 29.11 -12.74 -2.51
N CYS A 167 29.93 -12.96 -3.52
CA CYS A 167 30.86 -14.10 -3.56
C CYS A 167 32.14 -13.79 -2.78
N ARG A 168 32.59 -14.75 -1.97
CA ARG A 168 33.90 -14.74 -1.33
C ARG A 168 34.71 -15.97 -1.72
N ASP A 169 35.82 -15.69 -2.36
CA ASP A 169 36.84 -16.65 -2.78
C ASP A 169 37.46 -17.38 -1.58
N ARG A 170 37.77 -18.67 -1.75
CA ARG A 170 38.47 -19.51 -0.78
C ARG A 170 39.33 -20.52 -1.54
N VAL A 171 40.16 -21.28 -0.84
CA VAL A 171 41.00 -22.28 -1.51
C VAL A 171 40.13 -23.48 -1.93
N ASN A 172 40.00 -23.71 -3.24
CA ASN A 172 39.24 -24.83 -3.81
C ASN A 172 37.74 -24.85 -3.41
N GLU A 173 37.22 -23.71 -2.97
CA GLU A 173 35.87 -23.52 -2.47
C GLU A 173 35.49 -22.04 -2.66
N TYR A 174 34.21 -21.72 -2.61
CA TYR A 174 33.74 -20.34 -2.46
C TYR A 174 32.63 -20.30 -1.41
N SER A 175 32.31 -19.12 -0.91
CA SER A 175 31.12 -18.92 -0.07
C SER A 175 30.31 -17.74 -0.54
N CYS A 176 29.00 -17.93 -0.68
CA CYS A 176 28.06 -16.88 -1.01
C CYS A 176 27.46 -16.27 0.26
N PHE A 177 27.45 -14.95 0.33
CA PHE A 177 26.70 -14.20 1.32
C PHE A 177 25.39 -13.75 0.70
N CYS A 178 24.32 -14.45 1.06
CA CYS A 178 22.99 -14.19 0.54
C CYS A 178 22.49 -12.83 1.01
N VAL A 179 21.82 -12.12 0.10
CA VAL A 179 21.00 -10.97 0.48
C VAL A 179 19.80 -11.47 1.30
N PRO A 180 19.22 -10.63 2.18
CA PRO A 180 17.99 -10.97 2.89
C PRO A 180 16.89 -11.47 1.93
N GLY A 181 16.07 -12.43 2.38
CA GLY A 181 15.09 -13.12 1.55
C GLY A 181 15.60 -14.33 0.74
N PHE A 182 16.91 -14.57 0.65
CA PHE A 182 17.45 -15.74 -0.08
C PHE A 182 18.28 -16.66 0.80
N GLN A 183 18.25 -17.95 0.48
CA GLN A 183 19.01 -19.01 1.13
C GLN A 183 19.53 -20.04 0.10
N GLY A 184 20.22 -21.07 0.58
CA GLY A 184 20.88 -22.07 -0.26
C GLY A 184 22.39 -21.83 -0.37
N TYR A 185 23.09 -22.76 -0.99
CA TYR A 185 24.56 -22.70 -1.08
C TYR A 185 25.02 -21.57 -2.00
N ASN A 186 24.25 -21.33 -3.07
CA ASN A 186 24.46 -20.27 -4.06
C ASN A 186 23.45 -19.14 -3.94
N CYS A 187 22.69 -19.09 -2.84
CA CYS A 187 21.58 -18.15 -2.64
C CYS A 187 20.48 -18.27 -3.71
N GLU A 188 20.28 -19.50 -4.21
CA GLU A 188 19.38 -19.85 -5.30
C GLU A 188 17.93 -20.07 -4.86
N ILE A 189 17.70 -20.20 -3.54
CA ILE A 189 16.40 -20.51 -2.97
C ILE A 189 15.81 -19.23 -2.38
N ASP A 190 14.70 -18.78 -2.93
CA ASP A 190 13.85 -17.75 -2.30
C ASP A 190 13.27 -18.30 -0.99
N ILE A 191 13.40 -17.54 0.09
CA ILE A 191 12.77 -17.89 1.36
C ILE A 191 11.26 -17.75 1.17
N ASN A 192 10.50 -18.70 1.71
CA ASN A 192 9.05 -18.63 1.69
C ASN A 192 8.56 -18.12 3.06
N GLU A 193 8.44 -16.81 3.20
CA GLU A 193 7.92 -16.14 4.39
C GLU A 193 6.49 -16.60 4.74
N CYS A 194 5.71 -16.99 3.72
CA CYS A 194 4.36 -17.54 3.89
C CYS A 194 4.32 -18.97 4.46
N ALA A 195 5.44 -19.70 4.52
CA ALA A 195 5.49 -21.07 5.04
C ALA A 195 5.03 -21.16 6.51
N SER A 196 5.21 -20.08 7.28
CA SER A 196 4.77 -19.97 8.67
C SER A 196 3.27 -19.71 8.84
N ARG A 197 2.55 -19.45 7.74
CA ARG A 197 1.12 -19.06 7.70
C ARG A 197 0.83 -17.86 8.62
N PRO A 198 1.49 -16.70 8.37
CA PRO A 198 1.37 -15.54 9.24
C PRO A 198 -0.04 -14.92 9.21
N CYS A 199 -0.67 -14.89 8.02
CA CYS A 199 -1.99 -14.29 7.82
C CYS A 199 -3.10 -15.05 8.58
N LYS A 200 -3.91 -14.30 9.33
CA LYS A 200 -5.07 -14.76 10.10
C LYS A 200 -6.36 -14.55 9.33
N ASN A 201 -7.46 -15.04 9.90
CA ASN A 201 -8.82 -14.81 9.42
C ASN A 201 -9.02 -15.06 7.92
N ASN A 202 -8.41 -16.14 7.44
CA ASN A 202 -8.45 -16.57 6.04
C ASN A 202 -7.88 -15.56 5.03
N GLY A 203 -7.01 -14.65 5.48
CA GLY A 203 -6.23 -13.77 4.60
C GLY A 203 -5.27 -14.54 3.70
N THR A 204 -5.11 -14.07 2.47
CA THR A 204 -4.19 -14.67 1.48
C THR A 204 -2.77 -14.17 1.74
N CYS A 205 -1.82 -15.08 1.93
CA CYS A 205 -0.41 -14.73 2.08
C CYS A 205 0.27 -14.66 0.71
N LEU A 206 0.97 -13.57 0.46
CA LEU A 206 1.80 -13.35 -0.72
C LEU A 206 3.27 -13.34 -0.29
N ASN A 207 4.06 -14.21 -0.93
CA ASN A 207 5.49 -14.27 -0.72
C ASN A 207 6.15 -13.13 -1.49
N GLU A 208 6.89 -12.27 -0.81
CA GLU A 208 7.60 -11.15 -1.39
C GLU A 208 9.08 -11.24 -1.02
N MET A 209 9.92 -10.44 -1.67
CA MET A 209 11.36 -10.46 -1.38
C MET A 209 11.62 -9.96 0.05
N ASP A 210 12.13 -10.84 0.93
CA ASP A 210 12.50 -10.56 2.34
C ASP A 210 11.32 -10.19 3.27
N HIS A 211 10.08 -10.35 2.81
CA HIS A 211 8.89 -10.11 3.63
C HIS A 211 7.67 -10.83 3.07
N TYR A 212 6.53 -10.73 3.76
CA TYR A 212 5.25 -11.20 3.26
C TYR A 212 4.23 -10.08 3.30
N LEU A 213 3.20 -10.22 2.46
CA LEU A 213 2.01 -9.38 2.48
C LEU A 213 0.78 -10.24 2.74
N CYS A 214 -0.04 -9.85 3.72
CA CYS A 214 -1.34 -10.47 3.93
C CYS A 214 -2.43 -9.64 3.25
N GLN A 215 -3.09 -10.24 2.27
CA GLN A 215 -4.31 -9.68 1.68
C GLN A 215 -5.51 -10.12 2.51
N CYS A 216 -6.04 -9.20 3.31
CA CYS A 216 -7.16 -9.47 4.20
C CYS A 216 -8.46 -9.63 3.44
N VAL A 217 -9.33 -10.50 3.95
CA VAL A 217 -10.72 -10.57 3.49
C VAL A 217 -11.47 -9.33 4.02
N PRO A 218 -12.58 -8.91 3.38
CA PRO A 218 -13.41 -7.81 3.89
C PRO A 218 -13.79 -8.04 5.37
N GLY A 219 -13.74 -6.98 6.18
CA GLY A 219 -13.98 -7.03 7.63
C GLY A 219 -12.75 -7.26 8.51
N TYR A 220 -11.56 -7.45 7.92
CA TYR A 220 -10.32 -7.56 8.69
C TYR A 220 -9.23 -6.59 8.20
N THR A 221 -8.38 -6.17 9.12
CA THR A 221 -7.26 -5.25 8.91
C THR A 221 -6.03 -5.68 9.71
N GLY A 222 -4.95 -4.90 9.60
CA GLY A 222 -3.66 -5.18 10.22
C GLY A 222 -2.71 -5.97 9.33
N VAL A 223 -1.42 -5.97 9.68
CA VAL A 223 -0.36 -6.62 8.89
C VAL A 223 -0.61 -8.12 8.72
N ASN A 224 -1.26 -8.74 9.70
CA ASN A 224 -1.58 -10.17 9.70
C ASN A 224 -3.08 -10.44 9.53
N CYS A 225 -3.91 -9.46 9.19
CA CYS A 225 -5.37 -9.61 9.13
C CYS A 225 -5.97 -10.10 10.46
N ASP A 226 -5.37 -9.72 11.58
CA ASP A 226 -5.68 -10.19 12.93
C ASP A 226 -6.62 -9.24 13.68
N ALA A 227 -6.77 -8.00 13.20
CA ALA A 227 -7.74 -7.06 13.72
C ALA A 227 -9.02 -7.15 12.89
N GLU A 228 -10.15 -7.32 13.57
CA GLU A 228 -11.47 -7.18 12.98
C GLU A 228 -11.84 -5.68 12.90
N ILE A 229 -12.56 -5.28 11.87
CA ILE A 229 -12.95 -3.88 11.63
C ILE A 229 -14.31 -3.66 12.28
N ASP A 230 -14.37 -2.80 13.30
CA ASP A 230 -15.65 -2.35 13.86
C ASP A 230 -16.32 -1.38 12.87
N GLU A 231 -17.27 -1.86 12.07
CA GLU A 231 -17.95 -1.00 11.11
C GLU A 231 -18.86 0.04 11.76
N CYS A 232 -19.22 -0.15 13.04
CA CYS A 232 -20.00 0.79 13.84
C CYS A 232 -19.17 1.95 14.39
N GLU A 233 -17.82 1.88 14.38
CA GLU A 233 -16.95 2.98 14.86
C GLU A 233 -17.18 4.28 14.07
N SER A 234 -17.61 4.15 12.80
CA SER A 234 -17.93 5.29 11.93
C SER A 234 -19.31 5.92 12.18
N GLU A 235 -20.08 5.39 13.14
CA GLU A 235 -21.46 5.79 13.45
C GLU A 235 -22.38 5.84 12.20
N PRO A 236 -22.50 4.75 11.43
CA PRO A 236 -23.24 4.78 10.16
C PRO A 236 -24.76 4.84 10.33
N CYS A 237 -25.29 4.43 11.48
CA CYS A 237 -26.73 4.41 11.76
C CYS A 237 -27.22 5.79 12.23
N GLN A 238 -28.19 6.36 11.54
CA GLN A 238 -28.73 7.69 11.80
C GLN A 238 -29.93 7.66 12.74
N ASN A 239 -30.43 8.85 13.12
CA ASN A 239 -31.71 9.03 13.83
C ASN A 239 -31.84 8.22 15.14
N GLY A 240 -30.73 8.03 15.86
CA GLY A 240 -30.71 7.32 17.13
C GLY A 240 -30.85 5.79 17.01
N ALA A 241 -30.66 5.23 15.82
CA ALA A 241 -30.66 3.80 15.59
C ALA A 241 -29.49 3.10 16.29
N LEU A 242 -29.71 1.84 16.69
CA LEU A 242 -28.67 1.01 17.31
C LEU A 242 -27.86 0.29 16.22
N CYS A 243 -26.55 0.55 16.20
CA CYS A 243 -25.63 -0.16 15.32
C CYS A 243 -25.23 -1.51 15.92
N SER A 244 -25.22 -2.55 15.10
CA SER A 244 -24.64 -3.86 15.42
C SER A 244 -23.59 -4.22 14.39
N ASP A 245 -22.37 -4.40 14.90
CA ASP A 245 -21.17 -4.76 14.17
C ASP A 245 -21.17 -6.25 13.79
N HIS A 246 -20.70 -6.55 12.57
CA HIS A 246 -20.49 -7.91 12.08
C HIS A 246 -19.33 -7.93 11.10
N VAL A 247 -18.62 -9.06 11.00
CA VAL A 247 -17.47 -9.18 10.11
C VAL A 247 -17.77 -8.75 8.66
N GLY A 248 -17.27 -7.57 8.28
CA GLY A 248 -17.32 -7.01 6.93
C GLY A 248 -18.60 -6.26 6.57
N PHE A 249 -19.52 -6.08 7.52
CA PHE A 249 -20.76 -5.33 7.31
C PHE A 249 -21.43 -4.97 8.66
N TYR A 250 -22.17 -3.87 8.69
CA TYR A 250 -22.98 -3.51 9.86
C TYR A 250 -24.48 -3.71 9.60
N SER A 251 -25.25 -3.68 10.67
CA SER A 251 -26.71 -3.61 10.62
C SER A 251 -27.25 -2.53 11.57
N CYS A 252 -28.26 -1.79 11.13
CA CYS A 252 -28.92 -0.76 11.93
C CYS A 252 -30.30 -1.25 12.37
N ALA A 253 -30.55 -1.23 13.68
CA ALA A 253 -31.89 -1.38 14.23
C ALA A 253 -32.51 0.01 14.39
N CYS A 254 -33.40 0.37 13.47
CA CYS A 254 -34.00 1.70 13.43
C CYS A 254 -34.85 1.99 14.66
N ALA A 255 -34.80 3.24 15.11
CA ALA A 255 -35.77 3.77 16.04
C ALA A 255 -37.17 3.78 15.38
N ALA A 256 -38.22 3.74 16.22
CA ALA A 256 -39.59 3.80 15.71
C ALA A 256 -39.81 5.08 14.89
N GLY A 257 -40.49 4.98 13.75
CA GLY A 257 -40.68 6.07 12.78
C GLY A 257 -39.61 6.19 11.69
N TYR A 258 -38.51 5.42 11.75
CA TYR A 258 -37.45 5.48 10.72
C TYR A 258 -37.28 4.17 9.95
N GLN A 259 -36.85 4.29 8.70
CA GLN A 259 -36.52 3.19 7.79
C GLN A 259 -35.29 3.51 6.93
N GLY A 260 -34.87 2.54 6.11
CA GLY A 260 -33.65 2.62 5.30
C GLY A 260 -32.53 1.73 5.86
N VAL A 261 -31.42 1.61 5.13
CA VAL A 261 -30.29 0.76 5.55
C VAL A 261 -29.54 1.39 6.72
N GLN A 262 -29.48 2.73 6.74
CA GLN A 262 -28.87 3.54 7.79
C GLN A 262 -29.92 4.22 8.67
N CYS A 263 -31.20 3.84 8.53
CA CYS A 263 -32.32 4.48 9.23
C CYS A 263 -32.42 5.98 8.92
N GLU A 264 -32.07 6.36 7.70
CA GLU A 264 -31.94 7.74 7.23
C GLU A 264 -33.27 8.35 6.75
N GLU A 265 -34.28 7.51 6.53
CA GLU A 265 -35.58 7.92 6.00
C GLU A 265 -36.63 7.93 7.11
N ASP A 266 -37.40 9.01 7.20
CA ASP A 266 -38.62 9.07 8.01
C ASP A 266 -39.73 8.26 7.33
N ILE A 267 -40.52 7.52 8.11
CA ILE A 267 -41.65 6.74 7.59
C ILE A 267 -42.81 7.70 7.39
N ASP A 268 -43.27 7.85 6.14
CA ASP A 268 -44.46 8.63 5.82
C ASP A 268 -45.72 7.88 6.29
N GLU A 269 -46.21 8.17 7.49
CA GLU A 269 -47.44 7.58 8.02
C GLU A 269 -48.70 8.13 7.33
N CYS A 270 -48.59 9.23 6.59
CA CYS A 270 -49.67 9.75 5.75
C CYS A 270 -49.84 8.96 4.44
N ALA A 271 -48.87 8.13 4.04
CA ALA A 271 -48.96 7.32 2.83
C ALA A 271 -50.16 6.35 2.82
N SER A 272 -50.62 5.92 4.00
CA SER A 272 -51.83 5.09 4.12
C SER A 272 -53.14 5.87 4.03
N GLN A 273 -53.08 7.19 3.86
CA GLN A 273 -54.24 8.10 3.85
C GLN A 273 -55.17 7.90 5.06
N PRO A 274 -54.66 8.08 6.29
CA PRO A 274 -55.43 7.79 7.49
C PRO A 274 -56.52 8.81 7.82
N CYS A 275 -56.45 10.04 7.28
CA CYS A 275 -57.42 11.09 7.55
C CYS A 275 -58.67 10.92 6.67
N GLU A 276 -59.83 10.78 7.30
CA GLU A 276 -61.12 10.68 6.64
C GLU A 276 -61.66 12.06 6.19
N HIS A 277 -62.75 12.04 5.41
CA HIS A 277 -63.47 13.23 4.94
C HIS A 277 -62.59 14.33 4.30
N ASN A 278 -61.49 13.90 3.66
CA ASN A 278 -60.53 14.78 3.00
C ASN A 278 -59.82 15.75 3.99
N GLY A 279 -59.62 15.31 5.23
CA GLY A 279 -58.73 15.97 6.19
C GLY A 279 -57.29 16.00 5.70
N THR A 280 -56.56 17.06 6.03
CA THR A 280 -55.15 17.19 5.60
C THR A 280 -54.26 16.41 6.56
N CYS A 281 -53.59 15.38 6.05
CA CYS A 281 -52.64 14.62 6.85
C CYS A 281 -51.31 15.36 6.95
N HIS A 282 -50.74 15.41 8.15
CA HIS A 282 -49.41 15.89 8.40
C HIS A 282 -48.58 14.80 9.07
N ASP A 283 -47.51 14.43 8.39
CA ASP A 283 -46.52 13.47 8.83
C ASP A 283 -45.73 14.00 10.04
N LEU A 284 -45.42 13.12 10.99
CA LEU A 284 -44.64 13.39 12.19
C LEU A 284 -43.71 12.19 12.43
N ILE A 285 -42.71 12.33 13.30
CA ILE A 285 -41.86 11.19 13.63
C ILE A 285 -42.68 10.13 14.38
N ASN A 286 -42.79 8.92 13.80
CA ASN A 286 -43.51 7.78 14.37
C ASN A 286 -45.00 8.06 14.64
N GLY A 287 -45.65 8.79 13.75
CA GLY A 287 -47.07 9.11 13.84
C GLY A 287 -47.50 10.22 12.88
N TYR A 288 -48.78 10.59 12.96
CA TYR A 288 -49.32 11.64 12.10
C TYR A 288 -50.37 12.45 12.85
N ARG A 289 -50.76 13.59 12.28
CA ARG A 289 -51.92 14.36 12.73
C ARG A 289 -52.81 14.71 11.55
N CYS A 290 -54.12 14.60 11.75
CA CYS A 290 -55.11 15.06 10.77
C CYS A 290 -55.56 16.48 11.12
N ASP A 291 -55.52 17.37 10.13
CA ASP A 291 -56.14 18.68 10.22
C ASP A 291 -57.56 18.63 9.65
N CYS A 292 -58.54 18.83 10.53
CA CYS A 292 -59.96 18.74 10.23
C CYS A 292 -60.64 20.11 10.10
N SER A 293 -59.91 21.23 10.19
CA SER A 293 -60.51 22.57 10.26
C SER A 293 -61.45 22.88 9.10
N ASP A 294 -61.15 22.33 7.92
CA ASP A 294 -61.91 22.50 6.69
C ASP A 294 -62.62 21.22 6.24
N THR A 295 -63.07 20.36 7.16
CA THR A 295 -63.87 19.16 6.80
C THR A 295 -65.31 19.21 7.29
N GLY A 296 -65.58 19.90 8.41
CA GLY A 296 -66.88 19.80 9.12
C GLY A 296 -66.94 18.57 10.03
N PHE A 297 -65.81 17.88 10.20
CA PHE A 297 -65.66 16.72 11.05
C PHE A 297 -64.60 17.00 12.12
N GLU A 298 -64.65 16.27 13.22
CA GLU A 298 -63.68 16.25 14.32
C GLU A 298 -63.22 14.82 14.62
N GLY A 299 -62.33 14.66 15.60
CA GLY A 299 -61.67 13.38 15.91
C GLY A 299 -60.22 13.31 15.41
N ASP A 300 -59.52 12.25 15.80
CA ASP A 300 -58.10 12.07 15.46
C ASP A 300 -57.89 11.77 13.97
N HIS A 301 -58.95 11.27 13.30
CA HIS A 301 -58.98 10.95 11.87
C HIS A 301 -60.05 11.75 11.11
N CYS A 302 -60.62 12.80 11.70
CA CYS A 302 -61.75 13.54 11.13
C CYS A 302 -62.98 12.63 10.83
N GLU A 303 -63.22 11.64 11.69
CA GLU A 303 -64.25 10.60 11.51
C GLU A 303 -65.61 10.98 12.13
N VAL A 304 -65.65 11.98 12.99
CA VAL A 304 -66.85 12.39 13.75
C VAL A 304 -67.48 13.62 13.13
N ASP A 305 -68.75 13.56 12.73
CA ASP A 305 -69.49 14.71 12.19
C ASP A 305 -69.75 15.76 13.28
N ILE A 306 -69.45 17.03 13.00
CA ILE A 306 -69.71 18.12 13.93
C ILE A 306 -71.19 18.48 13.83
N LEU A 307 -71.94 18.39 14.94
CA LEU A 307 -73.35 18.76 14.96
C LEU A 307 -73.51 20.28 15.16
N GLU A 308 -73.61 21.04 14.07
CA GLU A 308 -73.70 22.51 14.17
C GLU A 308 -74.96 22.97 14.90
N CYS A 309 -76.07 22.23 14.78
CA CYS A 309 -77.32 22.57 15.48
C CYS A 309 -77.25 22.35 17.00
N ALA A 310 -76.27 21.60 17.53
CA ALA A 310 -76.14 21.36 18.97
C ALA A 310 -75.89 22.66 19.77
N SER A 311 -75.31 23.67 19.13
CA SER A 311 -75.08 25.00 19.71
C SER A 311 -76.35 25.87 19.80
N GLY A 312 -77.48 25.40 19.24
CA GLY A 312 -78.72 26.17 19.16
C GLY A 312 -78.59 27.46 18.34
N PRO A 313 -78.07 27.41 17.09
CA PRO A 313 -77.78 28.63 16.34
C PRO A 313 -79.05 29.32 15.83
N CYS A 314 -80.17 28.62 15.60
CA CYS A 314 -81.38 29.24 15.08
C CYS A 314 -82.16 29.99 16.17
N LEU A 315 -82.59 31.22 15.88
CA LEU A 315 -83.38 32.08 16.77
C LEU A 315 -84.87 31.98 16.48
N ASN A 316 -85.69 32.66 17.29
CA ASN A 316 -87.16 32.74 17.11
C ASN A 316 -87.86 31.39 16.93
N SER A 317 -87.40 30.38 17.69
CA SER A 317 -87.92 29.00 17.64
C SER A 317 -87.88 28.35 16.25
N ALA A 318 -87.01 28.82 15.35
CA ALA A 318 -86.80 28.22 14.04
C ALA A 318 -86.22 26.80 14.16
N THR A 319 -86.53 25.96 13.17
CA THR A 319 -86.04 24.57 13.15
C THR A 319 -84.65 24.56 12.52
N CYS A 320 -83.66 24.12 13.29
CA CYS A 320 -82.30 23.93 12.77
C CYS A 320 -82.22 22.63 11.97
N VAL A 321 -81.61 22.69 10.79
CA VAL A 321 -81.36 21.57 9.90
C VAL A 321 -79.85 21.40 9.78
N GLU A 322 -79.36 20.22 10.12
CA GLU A 322 -77.94 19.87 10.03
C GLU A 322 -77.45 19.88 8.57
N GLY A 323 -76.16 20.17 8.41
CA GLY A 323 -75.46 20.09 7.14
C GLY A 323 -73.95 20.00 7.37
N ILE A 324 -73.18 19.65 6.35
CA ILE A 324 -71.73 19.48 6.52
C ILE A 324 -71.04 20.85 6.46
N LYS A 325 -70.28 21.20 7.51
CA LYS A 325 -69.61 22.52 7.72
C LYS A 325 -70.56 23.69 7.93
N ASN A 326 -71.86 23.45 7.96
CA ASN A 326 -72.84 24.51 7.97
C ASN A 326 -74.22 23.99 8.38
N TYR A 327 -74.99 24.83 9.05
CA TYR A 327 -76.39 24.58 9.36
C TYR A 327 -77.31 25.45 8.49
N ASN A 328 -78.58 25.07 8.42
CA ASN A 328 -79.62 25.91 7.85
C ASN A 328 -80.78 26.08 8.82
N CYS A 329 -81.29 27.30 8.98
CA CYS A 329 -82.44 27.58 9.82
C CYS A 329 -83.71 27.68 8.96
N ALA A 330 -84.63 26.73 9.15
CA ALA A 330 -85.97 26.83 8.59
C ALA A 330 -86.79 27.81 9.46
N CYS A 331 -86.84 29.07 9.02
CA CYS A 331 -87.54 30.13 9.72
C CYS A 331 -89.06 29.91 9.73
N TRP A 332 -89.69 30.26 10.85
CA TRP A 332 -91.14 30.44 10.86
C TRP A 332 -91.54 31.59 9.94
N PRO A 333 -92.73 31.53 9.29
CA PRO A 333 -93.22 32.67 8.52
C PRO A 333 -93.30 33.91 9.42
N GLY A 334 -92.80 35.05 8.95
CA GLY A 334 -92.61 36.27 9.75
C GLY A 334 -91.15 36.55 10.15
N TYR A 335 -90.24 35.60 9.99
CA TYR A 335 -88.80 35.80 10.25
C TYR A 335 -87.94 35.48 9.02
N THR A 336 -86.81 36.17 8.89
CA THR A 336 -85.80 36.01 7.84
C THR A 336 -84.38 36.16 8.42
N GLY A 337 -83.35 36.04 7.59
CA GLY A 337 -81.95 36.03 8.00
C GLY A 337 -81.39 34.61 8.13
N GLN A 338 -80.06 34.48 8.25
CA GLN A 338 -79.39 33.17 8.28
C GLN A 338 -79.71 32.38 9.54
N ARG A 339 -79.95 33.08 10.66
CA ARG A 339 -80.31 32.52 11.96
C ARG A 339 -81.78 32.81 12.32
N CYS A 340 -82.59 33.27 11.37
CA CYS A 340 -83.95 33.75 11.60
C CYS A 340 -84.04 34.87 12.64
N GLU A 341 -83.01 35.72 12.69
CA GLU A 341 -82.83 36.82 13.63
C GLU A 341 -83.58 38.09 13.23
N GLU A 342 -83.93 38.22 11.95
CA GLU A 342 -84.59 39.39 11.40
C GLU A 342 -86.10 39.16 11.37
N ASP A 343 -86.83 40.14 11.87
CA ASP A 343 -88.28 40.18 11.82
C ASP A 343 -88.75 40.79 10.50
N VAL A 344 -89.75 40.18 9.85
CA VAL A 344 -90.30 40.65 8.57
C VAL A 344 -91.44 41.61 8.85
N ASP A 345 -91.26 42.90 8.56
CA ASP A 345 -92.36 43.86 8.61
C ASP A 345 -93.32 43.67 7.42
N GLU A 346 -94.37 42.86 7.59
CA GLU A 346 -95.36 42.70 6.52
C GLU A 346 -96.25 43.94 6.31
N CYS A 347 -96.26 44.88 7.26
CA CYS A 347 -97.00 46.14 7.13
C CYS A 347 -96.28 47.16 6.23
N ALA A 348 -94.96 47.05 6.05
CA ALA A 348 -94.18 47.92 5.18
C ALA A 348 -94.69 47.95 3.72
N ALA A 349 -95.23 46.83 3.23
CA ALA A 349 -95.79 46.72 1.88
C ALA A 349 -97.19 47.35 1.74
N GLY A 350 -97.77 47.87 2.82
CA GLY A 350 -99.13 48.43 2.84
C GLY A 350 -100.22 47.42 2.45
N PRO A 351 -100.28 46.22 3.05
CA PRO A 351 -101.18 45.16 2.61
C PRO A 351 -102.66 45.40 2.95
N CYS A 352 -102.95 46.33 3.86
CA CYS A 352 -104.31 46.68 4.26
C CYS A 352 -104.95 47.67 3.27
N HIS A 353 -105.91 47.18 2.49
CA HIS A 353 -106.67 47.98 1.55
C HIS A 353 -107.68 48.93 2.24
N ASN A 354 -108.20 49.91 1.50
CA ASN A 354 -109.27 50.83 1.91
C ASN A 354 -108.97 51.63 3.20
N GLY A 355 -107.72 52.03 3.42
CA GLY A 355 -107.31 52.82 4.59
C GLY A 355 -107.30 52.04 5.91
N GLY A 356 -107.28 50.70 5.87
CA GLY A 356 -107.15 49.87 7.07
C GLY A 356 -105.81 50.09 7.78
N LEU A 357 -105.84 50.02 9.12
CA LEU A 357 -104.63 50.06 9.93
C LEU A 357 -103.99 48.68 9.97
N CYS A 358 -102.70 48.61 9.69
CA CYS A 358 -101.93 47.37 9.73
C CYS A 358 -101.26 47.19 11.09
N PHE A 359 -101.41 46.02 11.69
CA PHE A 359 -100.71 45.61 12.90
C PHE A 359 -99.91 44.35 12.61
N GLU A 360 -98.60 44.50 12.65
CA GLU A 360 -97.64 43.41 12.55
C GLU A 360 -97.84 42.47 13.77
N ARG A 361 -97.78 41.14 13.56
CA ARG A 361 -98.12 40.16 14.60
C ARG A 361 -96.92 39.71 15.44
N SER A 362 -95.68 39.84 14.98
CA SER A 362 -94.48 39.59 15.77
C SER A 362 -94.20 40.71 16.80
N ASN A 363 -94.87 41.86 16.69
CA ASN A 363 -94.70 43.01 17.54
C ASN A 363 -95.26 42.75 18.94
N GLN A 364 -94.32 42.44 19.85
CA GLN A 364 -94.60 42.11 21.24
C GLN A 364 -95.46 43.17 21.97
N ALA A 365 -95.39 44.44 21.57
CA ALA A 365 -96.13 45.52 22.24
C ALA A 365 -97.65 45.40 22.12
N TYR A 366 -98.17 44.62 21.18
CA TYR A 366 -99.61 44.44 21.01
C TYR A 366 -100.22 43.37 21.93
N TYR A 367 -99.45 42.36 22.33
CA TYR A 367 -99.94 41.25 23.13
C TYR A 367 -100.26 41.68 24.56
N GLY A 368 -101.53 41.54 24.96
CA GLY A 368 -102.05 41.98 26.26
C GLY A 368 -102.49 43.45 26.30
N ALA A 369 -102.13 44.25 25.29
CA ALA A 369 -102.59 45.64 25.14
C ALA A 369 -103.86 45.77 24.30
N ARG A 370 -104.20 44.74 23.51
CA ARG A 370 -105.32 44.78 22.57
C ARG A 370 -106.17 43.52 22.58
N PRO A 371 -107.50 43.63 22.33
CA PRO A 371 -108.39 42.47 22.31
C PRO A 371 -108.00 41.41 21.27
N ASP A 372 -107.48 41.84 20.12
CA ASP A 372 -107.11 40.95 19.01
C ASP A 372 -105.75 40.23 19.22
N PHE A 373 -105.01 40.60 20.27
CA PHE A 373 -103.68 40.06 20.59
C PHE A 373 -103.65 39.55 22.03
N PRO A 374 -104.11 38.30 22.27
CA PRO A 374 -104.22 37.73 23.62
C PRO A 374 -102.85 37.42 24.22
N SER A 375 -102.68 37.64 25.53
CA SER A 375 -101.40 37.44 26.24
C SER A 375 -100.86 36.00 26.27
N GLU A 376 -101.65 35.01 25.83
CA GLU A 376 -101.30 33.58 25.86
C GLU A 376 -100.59 33.10 24.58
N PHE A 377 -100.43 33.97 23.57
CA PHE A 377 -99.79 33.62 22.30
C PHE A 377 -98.34 34.12 22.24
N SER A 378 -97.42 33.27 21.75
CA SER A 378 -96.01 33.64 21.62
C SER A 378 -95.77 34.43 20.34
N TYR A 379 -95.33 35.67 20.47
CA TYR A 379 -94.91 36.51 19.34
C TYR A 379 -93.79 35.87 18.52
N SER A 380 -92.96 35.00 19.14
CA SER A 380 -91.89 34.25 18.47
C SER A 380 -92.37 33.20 17.45
N GLN A 381 -93.68 32.98 17.31
CA GLN A 381 -94.31 32.10 16.33
C GLN A 381 -95.43 32.81 15.56
N ALA A 382 -95.47 34.15 15.63
CA ALA A 382 -96.51 34.96 15.04
C ALA A 382 -96.13 35.35 13.61
N ALA A 383 -96.86 34.81 12.63
CA ALA A 383 -96.67 35.10 11.23
C ALA A 383 -97.69 36.13 10.72
N GLY A 384 -97.22 37.09 9.92
CA GLY A 384 -98.06 37.98 9.14
C GLY A 384 -98.62 39.16 9.93
N PHE A 385 -99.63 39.80 9.37
CA PHE A 385 -100.21 41.03 9.89
C PHE A 385 -101.71 40.86 10.15
N LEU A 386 -102.26 41.80 10.90
CA LEU A 386 -103.68 41.95 11.15
C LEU A 386 -104.13 43.30 10.59
N CYS A 387 -105.08 43.29 9.67
CA CYS A 387 -105.73 44.52 9.24
C CYS A 387 -106.93 44.84 10.12
N TRP A 388 -106.92 46.03 10.71
CA TRP A 388 -108.09 46.59 11.34
C TRP A 388 -108.82 47.53 10.38
N CYS A 389 -110.02 47.10 9.98
CA CYS A 389 -110.83 47.83 9.02
C CYS A 389 -111.54 49.02 9.68
N GLN A 390 -111.63 50.13 8.95
CA GLN A 390 -112.46 51.26 9.34
C GLN A 390 -113.95 50.86 9.37
N PRO A 391 -114.79 51.55 10.18
CA PRO A 391 -116.22 51.27 10.25
C PRO A 391 -116.89 51.30 8.87
N GLY A 392 -117.53 50.20 8.47
CA GLY A 392 -118.18 50.06 7.16
C GLY A 392 -117.46 49.12 6.17
N PHE A 393 -116.25 48.67 6.48
CA PHE A 393 -115.53 47.64 5.72
C PHE A 393 -115.27 46.38 6.58
N ALA A 394 -115.31 45.20 5.97
CA ALA A 394 -114.98 43.93 6.61
C ALA A 394 -114.13 43.04 5.69
N GLY A 395 -113.52 42.00 6.25
CA GLY A 395 -112.77 40.99 5.50
C GLY A 395 -112.93 39.60 6.10
N GLU A 396 -112.82 38.57 5.27
CA GLU A 396 -112.66 37.20 5.77
C GLU A 396 -111.24 37.04 6.32
N LEU A 397 -111.13 36.56 7.56
CA LEU A 397 -109.89 36.23 8.26
C LEU A 397 -108.95 37.41 8.63
N HIS A 398 -109.40 38.66 8.58
CA HIS A 398 -108.60 39.85 8.96
C HIS A 398 -107.30 40.07 8.13
N ILE A 399 -107.23 39.51 6.92
CA ILE A 399 -106.00 39.54 6.09
C ILE A 399 -105.99 40.73 5.11
N LYS A 400 -107.14 41.14 4.59
CA LYS A 400 -107.32 42.34 3.73
C LYS A 400 -108.70 42.90 4.06
N CYS A 401 -108.94 44.20 3.96
CA CYS A 401 -110.26 44.83 4.18
C CYS A 401 -111.00 45.04 2.85
N PRO A 402 -111.51 44.00 2.15
CA PRO A 402 -111.81 44.08 0.73
C PRO A 402 -113.30 44.36 0.47
N ILE A 403 -114.17 44.19 1.47
CA ILE A 403 -115.62 44.14 1.32
C ILE A 403 -116.22 45.37 2.00
N CYS A 404 -117.01 46.13 1.24
CA CYS A 404 -117.85 47.20 1.77
C CYS A 404 -119.14 46.54 2.35
N LEU A 405 -119.39 46.68 3.66
CA LEU A 405 -120.45 45.96 4.41
C LEU A 405 -121.89 46.29 3.97
N HIS A 406 -122.07 47.28 3.09
CA HIS A 406 -123.39 47.65 2.57
C HIS A 406 -124.03 46.63 1.61
N LEU A 407 -123.30 45.60 1.16
CA LEU A 407 -123.82 44.59 0.22
C LEU A 407 -124.45 43.34 0.86
N MET A 408 -124.47 43.19 2.19
CA MET A 408 -125.00 41.97 2.84
C MET A 408 -126.40 42.08 3.43
N LYS A 409 -127.20 43.09 3.05
CA LYS A 409 -128.64 43.10 3.34
C LYS A 409 -129.44 43.55 2.12
N THR A 410 -130.19 42.57 1.58
CA THR A 410 -131.39 42.70 0.74
C THR A 410 -131.25 43.17 -0.72
N VAL A 411 -132.04 42.49 -1.55
CA VAL A 411 -132.22 42.61 -2.99
C VAL A 411 -132.67 44.02 -3.40
N GLN A 412 -131.88 44.68 -4.25
CA GLN A 412 -132.22 45.51 -5.43
C GLN A 412 -131.20 46.64 -5.62
N LEU A 413 -130.90 46.92 -6.90
CA LEU A 413 -129.91 47.89 -7.38
C LEU A 413 -129.96 49.23 -6.64
N GLU A 414 -128.81 49.66 -6.11
CA GLU A 414 -128.32 51.03 -6.27
C GLU A 414 -126.80 51.07 -6.02
N VAL A 415 -126.14 51.96 -6.75
CA VAL A 415 -124.69 52.12 -6.82
C VAL A 415 -124.15 52.59 -5.45
N ALA A 416 -123.41 51.74 -4.75
CA ALA A 416 -122.61 52.16 -3.60
C ALA A 416 -121.21 52.56 -4.09
N ILE A 417 -120.98 53.87 -4.20
CA ILE A 417 -119.63 54.42 -4.30
C ILE A 417 -119.06 54.41 -2.88
N CYS A 418 -118.19 53.47 -2.56
CA CYS A 418 -117.35 53.57 -1.36
C CYS A 418 -116.17 54.48 -1.75
N ALA A 419 -116.15 55.71 -1.22
CA ALA A 419 -115.10 56.70 -1.44
C ALA A 419 -113.88 56.46 -0.55
#